data_AF-A0A0F5PD64-F1
#
_entry.id   AF-A0A0F5PD64-F1
#
_cell.length_a   1.000
_cell.length_b   1.000
_cell.length_c   1.000
_cell.angle_alpha   90.00
_cell.angle_beta   90.00
_cell.angle_gamma   90.00
#
_symmetry.space_group_name_H-M   'P 1'
#
loop_
_entity.id
_entity.type
_entity.pdbx_description
1 polymer ?
#
loop_
_entity_poly.entity_id
_entity_poly.type
_entity_poly.pdbx_seq_one_letter_code
_entity_poly.pdbx_strand_id
1 'polypeptide(L)'
;MDSFGSAEEDGSSDIKLVIWDLDDTLWQGTLAEGDEPVLNQRRADYVRTLNSRGIVSAICSKNDLAVARAKLEMFGLWEEFVFPRIAFVPKGPAVKQMIADMQLRPANVLFIDDNPHNLHEVAGAASGIRVMDATSSECDALLQAIAESHANVRKSRVADYRILEAKLAAREEIDLTDEDFLAQSDIRASIVFRMDNFDFANRIEELINRSNQLNYTNSCVSPGEINRYILDIDHYHVVSVFAWDRYGYYGLVGAGIYNHYNNVIEHLAFSCRIMHMGIEAFMVDAFREYRVEIDPAQLCKPLPSQPATMIATASFADADIRAKILARESPRDWAAIRLRVMADCQSGALYHYSRFRDMIDHDNRPRLFTLPMMHTGEFTAQKFPPYLVYAAATDYAVWRWGERIPGALDIDLVRLCMARFGEMVAAGGHKCLLILPPQSGYATLYNVHRDCDAVRSQQLHVIFNEAWRAVAQRYPDHFSVIELEDELSLGDLHAHAHHYIPSALKRIAGMMDDWYELTQRQILPNRQPSLG
;
A
#
# COMPACT_ATOMS: atom_id res chain seq x y z
N MET A 1 19.91 41.21 16.15
CA MET A 1 20.19 40.90 14.73
C MET A 1 20.62 39.45 14.75
N ASP A 2 19.76 38.48 14.54
CA ASP A 2 18.77 38.41 13.45
C ASP A 2 17.42 37.87 13.89
N SER A 3 16.39 38.58 13.44
CA SER A 3 15.00 38.18 13.42
C SER A 3 14.77 37.25 12.23
N PHE A 4 14.63 35.95 12.49
CA PHE A 4 13.90 35.09 11.56
C PHE A 4 12.41 35.35 11.79
N GLY A 5 11.87 36.26 10.97
CA GLY A 5 10.43 36.39 10.81
C GLY A 5 9.90 35.07 10.28
N SER A 6 9.10 34.40 11.10
CA SER A 6 8.20 33.34 10.67
C SER A 6 7.26 33.94 9.63
N ALA A 7 7.43 33.55 8.36
CA ALA A 7 6.31 33.58 7.43
C ALA A 7 5.21 32.73 8.08
N GLU A 8 4.04 33.32 8.30
CA GLU A 8 2.85 32.55 8.63
C GLU A 8 2.72 31.47 7.55
N GLU A 9 2.87 30.20 7.93
CA GLU A 9 2.62 29.08 7.02
C GLU A 9 1.16 29.20 6.59
N ASP A 10 0.94 29.67 5.35
CA ASP A 10 -0.37 29.67 4.73
C ASP A 10 -0.88 28.23 4.73
N GLY A 11 -1.85 27.93 5.59
CA GLY A 11 -2.35 26.57 5.84
C GLY A 11 -3.01 25.92 4.61
N SER A 12 -2.87 26.47 3.41
CA SER A 12 -3.38 25.96 2.14
C SER A 12 -3.07 24.47 1.89
N SER A 13 -2.00 23.92 2.48
CA SER A 13 -1.67 22.48 2.42
C SER A 13 -2.61 21.59 3.24
N ASP A 14 -3.38 22.14 4.18
CA ASP A 14 -4.27 21.38 5.06
C ASP A 14 -5.68 21.20 4.49
N ILE A 15 -6.04 21.90 3.41
CA ILE A 15 -7.38 21.81 2.82
C ILE A 15 -7.56 20.47 2.11
N LYS A 16 -8.63 19.76 2.46
CA LYS A 16 -9.01 18.46 1.90
C LYS A 16 -10.38 18.49 1.22
N LEU A 17 -11.19 19.51 1.52
CA LEU A 17 -12.54 19.70 0.99
C LEU A 17 -12.80 21.18 0.73
N VAL A 18 -13.43 21.47 -0.42
CA VAL A 18 -14.04 22.77 -0.71
C VAL A 18 -15.55 22.59 -0.85
N ILE A 19 -16.33 23.32 -0.05
CA ILE A 19 -17.79 23.36 -0.13
C ILE A 19 -18.19 24.65 -0.83
N TRP A 20 -18.92 24.51 -1.92
CA TRP A 20 -19.29 25.61 -2.81
C TRP A 20 -20.76 25.97 -2.66
N ASP A 21 -21.06 27.26 -2.63
CA ASP A 21 -22.34 27.76 -3.10
C ASP A 21 -22.42 27.74 -4.64
N LEU A 22 -23.62 27.96 -5.17
CA LEU A 22 -23.93 27.94 -6.59
C LEU A 22 -24.16 29.34 -7.15
N ASP A 23 -25.28 29.97 -6.79
CA ASP A 23 -25.66 31.32 -7.25
C ASP A 23 -24.61 32.36 -6.85
N ASP A 24 -24.25 33.24 -7.79
CA ASP A 24 -23.18 34.24 -7.71
C ASP A 24 -21.81 33.76 -7.18
N THR A 25 -21.61 32.44 -7.14
CA THR A 25 -20.41 31.76 -6.67
C THR A 25 -19.81 30.90 -7.77
N LEU A 26 -20.45 29.80 -8.15
CA LEU A 26 -19.97 28.92 -9.23
C LEU A 26 -20.37 29.44 -10.61
N TRP A 27 -21.47 30.20 -10.65
CA TRP A 27 -21.96 30.93 -11.82
C TRP A 27 -22.44 32.31 -11.39
N GLN A 28 -22.75 33.17 -12.36
CA GLN A 28 -23.41 34.45 -12.14
C GLN A 28 -24.91 34.32 -12.41
N GLY A 29 -25.74 34.87 -11.52
CA GLY A 29 -27.21 34.85 -11.59
C GLY A 29 -27.86 33.98 -10.50
N THR A 30 -29.11 34.31 -10.16
CA THR A 30 -29.89 33.66 -9.10
C THR A 30 -31.03 32.82 -9.67
N LEU A 31 -31.00 31.51 -9.47
CA LEU A 31 -32.00 30.58 -10.02
C LEU A 31 -33.42 30.86 -9.52
N ALA A 32 -33.56 31.27 -8.26
CA ALA A 32 -34.87 31.56 -7.66
C ALA A 32 -35.54 32.81 -8.27
N GLU A 33 -34.76 33.71 -8.88
CA GLU A 33 -35.25 34.93 -9.55
C GLU A 33 -35.59 34.68 -11.03
N GLY A 34 -35.30 33.48 -11.55
CA GLY A 34 -35.56 33.11 -12.94
C GLY A 34 -34.46 33.53 -13.92
N ASP A 35 -33.28 33.88 -13.41
CA ASP A 35 -32.11 34.15 -14.23
C ASP A 35 -31.66 32.91 -15.01
N GLU A 36 -30.99 33.14 -16.15
CA GLU A 36 -30.25 32.10 -16.86
C GLU A 36 -28.77 32.18 -16.44
N PRO A 37 -28.28 31.26 -15.59
CA PRO A 37 -26.96 31.42 -15.00
C PRO A 37 -25.82 31.32 -16.02
N VAL A 38 -24.80 32.15 -15.85
CA VAL A 38 -23.58 32.13 -16.69
C VAL A 38 -22.43 31.54 -15.88
N LEU A 39 -21.92 30.38 -16.31
CA LEU A 39 -20.86 29.67 -15.60
C LEU A 39 -19.59 30.52 -15.45
N ASN A 40 -19.03 30.54 -14.24
CA ASN A 40 -17.67 31.02 -14.04
C ASN A 40 -16.69 29.90 -14.42
N GLN A 41 -16.20 29.95 -15.67
CA GLN A 41 -15.35 28.89 -16.22
C GLN A 41 -14.08 28.65 -15.37
N ARG A 42 -13.49 29.70 -14.81
CA ARG A 42 -12.28 29.58 -14.00
C ARG A 42 -12.52 28.78 -12.72
N ARG A 43 -13.67 28.98 -12.06
CA ARG A 43 -14.05 28.22 -10.87
C ARG A 43 -14.39 26.78 -11.19
N ALA A 44 -15.07 26.53 -12.32
CA ALA A 44 -15.29 25.19 -12.83
C ALA A 44 -13.96 24.43 -13.06
N ASP A 45 -12.94 25.10 -13.59
CA ASP A 45 -11.61 24.52 -13.80
C ASP A 45 -10.87 24.27 -12.48
N TYR A 46 -11.06 25.13 -11.47
CA TYR A 46 -10.54 24.89 -10.12
C TYR A 46 -11.19 23.66 -9.48
N VAL A 47 -12.51 23.48 -9.57
CA VAL A 47 -13.20 22.27 -9.06
C VAL A 47 -12.52 21.00 -9.61
N ARG A 48 -12.36 20.92 -10.94
CA ARG A 48 -11.71 19.77 -11.60
C ARG A 48 -10.25 19.61 -11.18
N THR A 49 -9.51 20.71 -11.10
CA THR A 49 -8.08 20.70 -10.72
C THR A 49 -7.91 20.22 -9.29
N LEU A 50 -8.68 20.74 -8.34
CA LEU A 50 -8.68 20.34 -6.94
C LEU A 50 -9.03 18.86 -6.80
N ASN A 51 -10.10 18.42 -7.46
CA ASN A 51 -10.51 17.01 -7.50
C ASN A 51 -9.37 16.12 -7.99
N SER A 52 -8.70 16.47 -9.09
CA SER A 52 -7.56 15.70 -9.63
C SER A 52 -6.35 15.62 -8.67
N ARG A 53 -6.23 16.58 -7.75
CA ARG A 53 -5.17 16.70 -6.75
C ARG A 53 -5.61 16.20 -5.36
N GLY A 54 -6.72 15.46 -5.29
CA GLY A 54 -7.18 14.79 -4.07
C GLY A 54 -7.84 15.71 -3.05
N ILE A 55 -8.23 16.92 -3.45
CA ILE A 55 -9.08 17.83 -2.67
C ILE A 55 -10.49 17.69 -3.25
N VAL A 56 -11.45 17.32 -2.43
CA VAL A 56 -12.80 16.98 -2.91
C VAL A 56 -13.68 18.22 -2.92
N SER A 57 -14.61 18.31 -3.87
CA SER A 57 -15.60 19.38 -3.93
C SER A 57 -17.00 18.90 -3.54
N ALA A 58 -17.71 19.66 -2.72
CA ALA A 58 -19.11 19.44 -2.34
C ALA A 58 -19.95 20.71 -2.53
N ILE A 59 -21.29 20.60 -2.47
CA ILE A 59 -22.20 21.73 -2.66
C ILE A 59 -23.02 21.96 -1.38
N CYS A 60 -23.13 23.21 -0.95
CA CYS A 60 -24.12 23.65 0.03
C CYS A 60 -24.80 24.92 -0.46
N SER A 61 -26.02 24.79 -0.98
CA SER A 61 -26.72 25.88 -1.66
C SER A 61 -28.22 25.93 -1.38
N LYS A 62 -28.79 27.13 -1.43
CA LYS A 62 -30.21 27.41 -1.16
C LYS A 62 -31.00 27.50 -2.48
N ASN A 63 -31.12 26.37 -3.17
CA ASN A 63 -31.90 26.25 -4.40
C ASN A 63 -32.90 25.09 -4.36
N ASP A 64 -33.73 25.01 -5.39
CA ASP A 64 -34.42 23.77 -5.73
C ASP A 64 -33.44 22.75 -6.33
N LEU A 65 -33.43 21.54 -5.76
CA LEU A 65 -32.49 20.47 -6.14
C LEU A 65 -32.61 20.11 -7.63
N ALA A 66 -33.84 19.97 -8.15
CA ALA A 66 -34.04 19.52 -9.53
C ALA A 66 -33.53 20.57 -10.53
N VAL A 67 -33.82 21.85 -10.28
CA VAL A 67 -33.36 22.95 -11.14
C VAL A 67 -31.84 23.10 -11.10
N ALA A 68 -31.25 23.15 -9.89
CA ALA A 68 -29.80 23.31 -9.75
C ALA A 68 -29.02 22.12 -10.33
N ARG A 69 -29.51 20.89 -10.09
CA ARG A 69 -28.93 19.67 -10.68
C ARG A 69 -28.95 19.71 -12.20
N ALA A 70 -30.07 20.07 -12.82
CA ALA A 70 -30.17 20.16 -14.28
C ALA A 70 -29.14 21.15 -14.86
N LYS A 71 -28.94 22.30 -14.21
CA LYS A 71 -27.91 23.27 -14.62
C LYS A 71 -26.49 22.74 -14.45
N LEU A 72 -26.18 22.09 -13.33
CA LEU A 72 -24.87 21.46 -13.12
C LEU A 72 -24.59 20.34 -14.12
N GLU A 73 -25.59 19.56 -14.51
CA GLU A 73 -25.49 18.54 -15.56
C GLU A 73 -25.23 19.20 -16.93
N MET A 74 -25.94 20.29 -17.26
CA MET A 74 -25.68 21.07 -18.49
C MET A 74 -24.27 21.64 -18.56
N PHE A 75 -23.70 22.08 -17.43
CA PHE A 75 -22.32 22.55 -17.33
C PHE A 75 -21.28 21.43 -17.24
N GLY A 76 -21.70 20.16 -17.18
CA GLY A 76 -20.80 19.02 -17.02
C GLY A 76 -20.03 19.05 -15.70
N LEU A 77 -20.69 19.48 -14.62
CA LEU A 77 -20.11 19.62 -13.28
C LEU A 77 -20.79 18.76 -12.21
N TRP A 78 -22.00 18.24 -12.45
CA TRP A 78 -22.70 17.42 -11.45
C TRP A 78 -21.83 16.28 -10.89
N GLU A 79 -21.15 15.56 -11.77
CA GLU A 79 -20.28 14.44 -11.41
C GLU A 79 -18.96 14.87 -10.73
N GLU A 80 -18.62 16.16 -10.73
CA GLU A 80 -17.43 16.66 -10.01
C GLU A 80 -17.71 16.89 -8.51
N PHE A 81 -18.97 16.85 -8.09
CA PHE A 81 -19.35 17.06 -6.71
C PHE A 81 -19.76 15.76 -6.01
N VAL A 82 -19.58 15.73 -4.70
CA VAL A 82 -20.10 14.71 -3.78
C VAL A 82 -20.91 15.40 -2.69
N PHE A 83 -21.80 14.66 -2.01
CA PHE A 83 -22.61 15.21 -0.91
C PHE A 83 -23.34 16.50 -1.30
N PRO A 84 -24.12 16.55 -2.41
CA PRO A 84 -24.80 17.78 -2.80
C PRO A 84 -25.91 18.09 -1.79
N ARG A 85 -25.74 19.17 -1.01
CA ARG A 85 -26.76 19.70 -0.10
C ARG A 85 -27.42 20.92 -0.73
N ILE A 86 -28.43 20.68 -1.54
CA ILE A 86 -29.19 21.73 -2.25
C ILE A 86 -30.61 21.76 -1.69
N ALA A 87 -30.87 22.68 -0.77
CA ALA A 87 -32.16 22.88 -0.14
C ALA A 87 -32.23 24.23 0.57
N PHE A 88 -33.44 24.74 0.78
CA PHE A 88 -33.69 25.95 1.57
C PHE A 88 -33.58 25.70 3.08
N VAL A 89 -32.37 25.39 3.54
CA VAL A 89 -32.02 25.18 4.95
C VAL A 89 -30.90 26.14 5.40
N PRO A 90 -30.78 26.42 6.70
CA PRO A 90 -29.66 27.20 7.23
C PRO A 90 -28.31 26.53 6.90
N LYS A 91 -27.33 27.29 6.40
CA LYS A 91 -26.08 26.72 5.87
C LYS A 91 -25.13 26.29 6.98
N GLY A 92 -25.16 26.92 8.16
CA GLY A 92 -24.28 26.60 9.28
C GLY A 92 -24.45 25.16 9.77
N PRO A 93 -25.65 24.75 10.21
CA PRO A 93 -25.93 23.37 10.59
C PRO A 93 -25.70 22.37 9.44
N ALA A 94 -26.06 22.75 8.21
CA ALA A 94 -25.88 21.89 7.04
C ALA A 94 -24.40 21.60 6.76
N VAL A 95 -23.54 22.62 6.70
CA VAL A 95 -22.09 22.47 6.52
C VAL A 95 -21.49 21.68 7.67
N LYS A 96 -21.88 21.95 8.92
CA LYS A 96 -21.40 21.19 10.08
C LYS A 96 -21.69 19.70 9.95
N GLN A 97 -22.90 19.33 9.52
CA GLN A 97 -23.29 17.94 9.31
C GLN A 97 -22.50 17.32 8.16
N MET A 98 -22.39 18.01 7.02
CA MET A 98 -21.60 17.54 5.87
C MET A 98 -20.15 17.23 6.25
N ILE A 99 -19.51 18.07 7.08
CA ILE A 99 -18.14 17.83 7.55
C ILE A 99 -18.04 16.54 8.38
N ALA A 100 -19.05 16.28 9.23
CA ALA A 100 -19.13 15.07 10.03
C ALA A 100 -19.39 13.82 9.18
N ASP A 101 -20.32 13.91 8.23
CA ASP A 101 -20.66 12.84 7.28
C ASP A 101 -19.45 12.46 6.41
N MET A 102 -18.69 13.46 5.98
CA MET A 102 -17.43 13.29 5.24
C MET A 102 -16.25 12.90 6.14
N GLN A 103 -16.46 12.78 7.45
CA GLN A 103 -15.47 12.38 8.46
C GLN A 103 -14.18 13.24 8.42
N LEU A 104 -14.36 14.54 8.21
CA LEU A 104 -13.29 15.54 8.17
C LEU A 104 -13.33 16.44 9.42
N ARG A 105 -12.29 17.27 9.57
CA ARG A 105 -12.24 18.32 10.60
C ARG A 105 -12.52 19.66 9.95
N PRO A 106 -13.17 20.62 10.65
CA PRO A 106 -13.40 21.96 10.12
C PRO A 106 -12.12 22.63 9.58
N ALA A 107 -10.99 22.49 10.27
CA ALA A 107 -9.69 23.04 9.85
C ALA A 107 -9.18 22.52 8.48
N ASN A 108 -9.74 21.43 7.97
CA ASN A 108 -9.41 20.86 6.67
C ASN A 108 -10.41 21.26 5.57
N VAL A 109 -11.29 22.23 5.81
CA VAL A 109 -12.40 22.58 4.92
C VAL A 109 -12.41 24.09 4.63
N LEU A 110 -12.61 24.41 3.34
CA LEU A 110 -12.88 25.75 2.84
C LEU A 110 -14.34 25.84 2.40
N PHE A 111 -15.09 26.82 2.91
CA PHE A 111 -16.44 27.14 2.46
C PHE A 111 -16.43 28.44 1.65
N ILE A 112 -17.05 28.43 0.47
CA ILE A 112 -17.09 29.56 -0.46
C ILE A 112 -18.55 29.93 -0.75
N ASP A 113 -18.90 31.19 -0.53
CA ASP A 113 -20.26 31.74 -0.66
C ASP A 113 -20.16 33.24 -0.96
N ASP A 114 -21.08 33.80 -1.74
CA ASP A 114 -21.14 35.24 -2.04
C ASP A 114 -21.76 36.02 -0.88
N ASN A 115 -22.59 35.38 -0.05
CA ASN A 115 -23.41 36.04 0.94
C ASN A 115 -22.71 36.10 2.32
N PRO A 116 -22.37 37.30 2.84
CA PRO A 116 -21.69 37.43 4.13
C PRO A 116 -22.47 36.85 5.31
N HIS A 117 -23.80 36.75 5.24
CA HIS A 117 -24.59 36.14 6.30
C HIS A 117 -24.35 34.63 6.38
N ASN A 118 -24.32 33.94 5.23
CA ASN A 118 -24.03 32.51 5.17
C ASN A 118 -22.60 32.22 5.66
N LEU A 119 -21.62 33.05 5.28
CA LEU A 119 -20.22 32.92 5.74
C LEU A 119 -20.12 33.01 7.27
N HIS A 120 -20.77 34.01 7.89
CA HIS A 120 -20.79 34.14 9.35
C HIS A 120 -21.52 32.98 10.04
N GLU A 121 -22.63 32.50 9.46
CA GLU A 121 -23.39 31.37 9.98
C GLU A 121 -22.53 30.10 10.03
N VAL A 122 -21.81 29.81 8.95
CA VAL A 122 -20.92 28.64 8.83
C VAL A 122 -19.71 28.76 9.76
N ALA A 123 -19.07 29.93 9.83
CA ALA A 123 -17.95 30.16 10.73
C ALA A 123 -18.35 29.98 12.21
N GLY A 124 -19.57 30.39 12.59
CA GLY A 124 -20.11 30.19 13.94
C GLY A 124 -20.46 28.74 14.25
N ALA A 125 -20.99 27.99 13.28
CA ALA A 125 -21.42 26.60 13.49
C ALA A 125 -20.25 25.60 13.49
N ALA A 126 -19.19 25.85 12.72
CA ALA A 126 -18.04 24.97 12.53
C ALA A 126 -16.73 25.67 12.90
N SER A 127 -16.42 25.73 14.20
CA SER A 127 -15.20 26.37 14.70
C SER A 127 -13.93 25.82 14.04
N GLY A 128 -13.12 26.71 13.47
CA GLY A 128 -11.88 26.38 12.76
C GLY A 128 -12.03 26.14 11.26
N ILE A 129 -13.25 26.20 10.70
CA ILE A 129 -13.46 26.21 9.24
C ILE A 129 -12.90 27.49 8.62
N ARG A 130 -12.38 27.39 7.39
CA ARG A 130 -12.05 28.58 6.58
C ARG A 130 -13.25 28.97 5.74
N VAL A 131 -13.56 30.26 5.70
CA VAL A 131 -14.62 30.83 4.87
C VAL A 131 -14.03 31.84 3.91
N MET A 132 -14.54 31.92 2.68
CA MET A 132 -14.08 32.85 1.65
C MET A 132 -15.28 33.45 0.92
N ASP A 133 -15.29 34.78 0.81
CA ASP A 133 -16.27 35.53 0.03
C ASP A 133 -16.01 35.29 -1.47
N ALA A 134 -16.99 34.75 -2.16
CA ALA A 134 -16.93 34.48 -3.60
C ALA A 134 -16.81 35.77 -4.43
N THR A 135 -17.16 36.94 -3.93
CA THR A 135 -17.06 38.21 -4.65
C THR A 135 -15.70 38.90 -4.47
N SER A 136 -14.91 38.44 -3.50
CA SER A 136 -13.58 38.97 -3.20
C SER A 136 -12.57 38.63 -4.30
N SER A 137 -11.69 39.59 -4.60
CA SER A 137 -10.61 39.43 -5.59
C SER A 137 -9.58 38.36 -5.21
N GLU A 138 -9.54 37.99 -3.93
CA GLU A 138 -8.62 37.05 -3.32
C GLU A 138 -9.09 35.59 -3.45
N CYS A 139 -10.38 35.36 -3.72
CA CYS A 139 -10.96 34.01 -3.78
C CYS A 139 -10.24 33.11 -4.80
N ASP A 140 -10.07 33.59 -6.03
CA ASP A 140 -9.40 32.85 -7.10
C ASP A 140 -7.89 32.65 -6.85
N ALA A 141 -7.27 33.57 -6.09
CA ALA A 141 -5.86 33.48 -5.71
C ALA A 141 -5.66 32.40 -4.63
N LEU A 142 -6.57 32.32 -3.65
CA LEU A 142 -6.56 31.25 -2.65
C LEU A 142 -6.76 29.87 -3.29
N LEU A 143 -7.73 29.75 -4.22
CA LEU A 143 -7.96 28.50 -4.96
C LEU A 143 -6.71 28.05 -5.74
N GLN A 144 -6.01 28.99 -6.37
CA GLN A 144 -4.74 28.73 -7.04
C GLN A 144 -3.68 28.24 -6.05
N ALA A 145 -3.50 28.92 -4.92
CA ALA A 145 -2.50 28.55 -3.90
C ALA A 145 -2.77 27.15 -3.31
N ILE A 146 -4.03 26.82 -3.04
CA ILE A 146 -4.45 25.49 -2.59
C ILE A 146 -4.15 24.43 -3.66
N ALA A 147 -4.45 24.72 -4.93
CA ALA A 147 -4.12 23.80 -6.01
C ALA A 147 -2.61 23.58 -6.08
N GLU A 148 -1.81 24.64 -6.07
CA GLU A 148 -0.34 24.60 -6.15
C GLU A 148 0.29 23.83 -4.99
N SER A 149 -0.19 24.01 -3.76
CA SER A 149 0.31 23.26 -2.59
C SER A 149 0.10 21.74 -2.72
N HIS A 150 -0.88 21.32 -3.52
CA HIS A 150 -1.18 19.91 -3.82
C HIS A 150 -0.74 19.47 -5.22
N ALA A 151 0.15 20.23 -5.88
CA ALA A 151 0.58 19.95 -7.24
C ALA A 151 1.34 18.63 -7.41
N ASN A 152 1.76 17.94 -6.34
CA ASN A 152 2.38 16.62 -6.40
C ASN A 152 1.36 15.47 -6.32
N VAL A 153 0.12 15.74 -5.93
CA VAL A 153 -0.94 14.73 -5.88
C VAL A 153 -1.54 14.56 -7.28
N ARG A 154 -1.74 13.31 -7.68
CA ARG A 154 -2.26 12.92 -9.02
C ARG A 154 -3.48 12.01 -8.93
N LYS A 155 -4.03 11.80 -7.72
CA LYS A 155 -5.12 10.88 -7.45
C LYS A 155 -6.35 11.64 -6.98
N SER A 156 -7.44 11.52 -7.73
CA SER A 156 -8.76 11.98 -7.28
C SER A 156 -9.33 11.11 -6.18
N ARG A 157 -10.10 11.74 -5.30
CA ARG A 157 -10.80 11.10 -4.18
C ARG A 157 -12.33 11.16 -4.32
N VAL A 158 -12.85 11.70 -5.42
CA VAL A 158 -14.30 11.81 -5.66
C VAL A 158 -14.98 10.44 -5.53
N ALA A 159 -14.44 9.41 -6.19
CA ALA A 159 -14.98 8.04 -6.09
C ALA A 159 -14.96 7.49 -4.66
N ASP A 160 -13.94 7.81 -3.87
CA ASP A 160 -13.83 7.38 -2.47
C ASP A 160 -14.97 7.98 -1.62
N TYR A 161 -15.30 9.25 -1.83
CA TYR A 161 -16.36 9.94 -1.10
C TYR A 161 -17.75 9.57 -1.59
N ARG A 162 -17.93 9.18 -2.85
CA ARG A 162 -19.19 8.61 -3.34
C ARG A 162 -19.55 7.29 -2.66
N ILE A 163 -18.55 6.47 -2.33
CA ILE A 163 -18.78 5.25 -1.55
C ILE A 163 -19.31 5.62 -0.16
N LEU A 164 -18.74 6.65 0.47
CA LEU A 164 -19.17 7.13 1.78
C LEU A 164 -20.60 7.70 1.73
N GLU A 165 -20.91 8.49 0.70
CA GLU A 165 -22.24 9.04 0.43
C GLU A 165 -23.29 7.92 0.25
N ALA A 166 -23.02 6.94 -0.61
CA ALA A 166 -23.92 5.81 -0.84
C ALA A 166 -24.16 4.99 0.44
N LYS A 167 -23.12 4.81 1.25
CA LYS A 167 -23.21 4.11 2.53
C LYS A 167 -24.05 4.88 3.56
N LEU A 168 -23.92 6.20 3.62
CA LEU A 168 -24.71 7.04 4.51
C LEU A 168 -26.19 7.05 4.08
N ALA A 169 -26.47 7.22 2.79
CA ALA A 169 -27.83 7.14 2.26
C ALA A 169 -28.49 5.80 2.60
N ALA A 170 -27.78 4.68 2.41
CA ALA A 170 -28.29 3.36 2.77
C ALA A 170 -28.51 3.19 4.28
N ARG A 171 -27.73 3.88 5.13
CA ARG A 171 -27.92 3.87 6.58
C ARG A 171 -29.15 4.68 7.00
N GLU A 172 -29.45 5.77 6.31
CA GLU A 172 -30.64 6.61 6.59
C GLU A 172 -31.94 5.95 6.11
N GLU A 173 -31.89 5.14 5.05
CA GLU A 173 -33.06 4.43 4.51
C GLU A 173 -33.52 3.24 5.37
N ILE A 174 -32.62 2.71 6.21
CA ILE A 174 -32.85 1.44 6.90
C ILE A 174 -32.79 1.65 8.42
N ASP A 175 -33.90 1.33 9.10
CA ASP A 175 -33.96 1.31 10.58
C ASP A 175 -33.33 0.02 11.12
N LEU A 176 -32.00 -0.06 11.06
CA LEU A 176 -31.20 -1.15 11.63
C LEU A 176 -30.33 -0.66 12.78
N THR A 177 -29.98 -1.59 13.66
CA THR A 177 -28.89 -1.37 14.60
C THR A 177 -27.56 -1.25 13.86
N ASP A 178 -26.58 -0.61 14.50
CA ASP A 178 -25.23 -0.49 13.93
C ASP A 178 -24.59 -1.86 13.62
N GLU A 179 -24.84 -2.86 14.48
CA GLU A 179 -24.33 -4.22 14.28
C GLU A 179 -24.95 -4.89 13.05
N ASP A 180 -26.27 -4.77 12.86
CA ASP A 180 -26.96 -5.35 11.72
C ASP A 180 -26.56 -4.67 10.40
N PHE A 181 -26.37 -3.34 10.43
CA PHE A 181 -25.91 -2.59 9.26
C PHE A 181 -24.49 -3.01 8.83
N LEU A 182 -23.59 -3.21 9.79
CA LEU A 182 -22.24 -3.70 9.52
C LEU A 182 -22.25 -5.12 8.96
N ALA A 183 -23.09 -6.00 9.53
CA ALA A 183 -23.25 -7.37 9.03
C ALA A 183 -23.75 -7.39 7.57
N GLN A 184 -24.70 -6.52 7.22
CA GLN A 184 -25.23 -6.41 5.85
C GLN A 184 -24.29 -5.71 4.87
N SER A 185 -23.25 -5.01 5.35
CA SER A 185 -22.30 -4.30 4.50
C SER A 185 -21.33 -5.26 3.77
N ASP A 186 -21.19 -6.51 4.22
CA ASP A 186 -20.22 -7.50 3.69
C ASP A 186 -18.79 -6.95 3.67
N ILE A 187 -18.35 -6.43 4.82
CA ILE A 187 -17.02 -5.83 4.96
C ILE A 187 -15.98 -6.93 4.80
N ARG A 188 -15.04 -6.71 3.90
CA ARG A 188 -13.92 -7.59 3.63
C ARG A 188 -12.62 -6.82 3.76
N ALA A 189 -11.62 -7.46 4.36
CA ALA A 189 -10.32 -6.85 4.55
C ALA A 189 -9.18 -7.83 4.25
N SER A 190 -8.08 -7.29 3.73
CA SER A 190 -6.86 -8.02 3.39
C SER A 190 -5.68 -7.38 4.07
N ILE A 191 -4.89 -8.19 4.78
CA ILE A 191 -3.63 -7.75 5.39
C ILE A 191 -2.47 -8.05 4.44
N VAL A 192 -1.60 -7.07 4.26
CA VAL A 192 -0.34 -7.21 3.53
C VAL A 192 0.81 -7.05 4.51
N PHE A 193 1.74 -8.00 4.49
CA PHE A 193 2.85 -8.09 5.42
C PHE A 193 4.19 -7.90 4.72
N ARG A 194 5.15 -7.32 5.47
CA ARG A 194 6.58 -7.32 5.12
C ARG A 194 6.80 -6.79 3.70
N MET A 195 7.59 -7.51 2.91
CA MET A 195 8.05 -7.14 1.59
C MET A 195 6.94 -6.90 0.55
N ASP A 196 5.78 -7.53 0.69
CA ASP A 196 4.65 -7.26 -0.22
C ASP A 196 4.18 -5.79 -0.11
N ASN A 197 4.52 -5.08 0.97
CA ASN A 197 4.25 -3.65 1.11
C ASN A 197 5.12 -2.76 0.21
N PHE A 198 6.16 -3.27 -0.45
CA PHE A 198 7.00 -2.45 -1.35
C PHE A 198 6.21 -1.83 -2.50
N ASP A 199 5.21 -2.55 -3.01
CA ASP A 199 4.34 -2.05 -4.06
C ASP A 199 3.39 -0.96 -3.57
N PHE A 200 3.26 -0.80 -2.24
CA PHE A 200 2.36 0.14 -1.58
C PHE A 200 3.08 1.19 -0.73
N ALA A 201 4.41 1.26 -0.76
CA ALA A 201 5.21 2.11 0.12
C ALA A 201 4.78 3.59 0.09
N ASN A 202 4.59 4.15 -1.11
CA ASN A 202 4.12 5.53 -1.29
C ASN A 202 2.69 5.74 -0.73
N ARG A 203 1.84 4.71 -0.78
CA ARG A 203 0.45 4.77 -0.28
C ARG A 203 0.40 4.66 1.24
N ILE A 204 1.29 3.87 1.84
CA ILE A 204 1.50 3.82 3.29
C ILE A 204 1.98 5.20 3.79
N GLU A 205 2.95 5.79 3.10
CA GLU A 205 3.46 7.13 3.41
C GLU A 205 2.35 8.19 3.35
N GLU A 206 1.58 8.19 2.24
CA GLU A 206 0.44 9.08 2.06
C GLU A 206 -0.60 8.90 3.19
N LEU A 207 -0.89 7.66 3.58
CA LEU A 207 -1.85 7.37 4.64
C LEU A 207 -1.38 7.94 5.98
N ILE A 208 -0.15 7.66 6.39
CA ILE A 208 0.39 8.14 7.68
C ILE A 208 0.35 9.66 7.75
N ASN A 209 0.83 10.33 6.69
CA ASN A 209 0.94 11.79 6.66
C ASN A 209 -0.40 12.51 6.50
N ARG A 210 -1.43 11.89 5.88
CA ARG A 210 -2.76 12.51 5.73
C ARG A 210 -3.73 12.16 6.87
N SER A 211 -3.42 11.16 7.68
CA SER A 211 -4.28 10.72 8.79
C SER A 211 -3.99 11.56 10.02
N ASN A 212 -4.88 12.49 10.36
CA ASN A 212 -4.72 13.30 11.57
C ASN A 212 -5.59 12.76 12.72
N GLN A 213 -6.86 12.46 12.45
CA GLN A 213 -7.79 11.96 13.47
C GLN A 213 -7.45 10.53 13.91
N LEU A 214 -7.19 9.65 12.95
CA LEU A 214 -6.93 8.23 13.17
C LEU A 214 -5.44 7.86 13.02
N ASN A 215 -4.53 8.82 13.28
CA ASN A 215 -3.13 8.50 13.55
C ASN A 215 -2.94 8.42 15.07
N TYR A 216 -2.66 7.21 15.54
CA TYR A 216 -2.61 6.85 16.95
C TYR A 216 -1.23 7.07 17.56
N THR A 217 -0.19 7.29 16.74
CA THR A 217 1.16 7.61 17.21
C THR A 217 1.54 9.08 16.97
N ASN A 218 0.66 9.87 16.34
CA ASN A 218 0.92 11.24 15.88
C ASN A 218 2.24 11.36 15.08
N SER A 219 2.63 10.28 14.43
CA SER A 219 3.88 10.21 13.68
C SER A 219 3.72 10.79 12.27
N CYS A 220 4.83 11.24 11.70
CA CYS A 220 4.95 11.58 10.28
C CYS A 220 6.14 10.82 9.68
N VAL A 221 6.14 10.68 8.36
CA VAL A 221 7.18 9.99 7.61
C VAL A 221 7.68 10.87 6.48
N SER A 222 9.01 10.93 6.32
CA SER A 222 9.62 11.67 5.21
C SER A 222 9.46 10.91 3.89
N PRO A 223 9.49 11.62 2.75
CA PRO A 223 9.40 10.99 1.43
C PRO A 223 10.40 9.86 1.23
N GLY A 224 9.89 8.66 0.91
CA GLY A 224 10.67 7.46 0.63
C GLY A 224 11.11 6.65 1.86
N GLU A 225 10.90 7.15 3.09
CA GLU A 225 11.36 6.47 4.32
C GLU A 225 10.69 5.11 4.54
N ILE A 226 9.46 4.91 4.03
CA ILE A 226 8.74 3.64 4.15
C ILE A 226 9.55 2.47 3.58
N ASN A 227 10.34 2.69 2.52
CA ASN A 227 11.18 1.64 1.95
C ASN A 227 12.21 1.14 2.96
N ARG A 228 12.77 2.01 3.81
CA ARG A 228 13.75 1.63 4.84
C ARG A 228 13.13 0.67 5.86
N TYR A 229 11.92 0.97 6.32
CA TYR A 229 11.17 0.12 7.24
C TYR A 229 10.83 -1.24 6.63
N ILE A 230 10.48 -1.28 5.34
CA ILE A 230 10.13 -2.55 4.68
C ILE A 230 11.39 -3.39 4.42
N LEU A 231 12.52 -2.77 4.03
CA LEU A 231 13.78 -3.49 3.76
C LEU A 231 14.35 -4.15 5.02
N ASP A 232 14.21 -3.49 6.17
CA ASP A 232 14.80 -3.92 7.43
C ASP A 232 13.86 -4.85 8.22
N ILE A 233 13.60 -6.02 7.64
CA ILE A 233 12.67 -7.04 8.13
C ILE A 233 13.02 -7.63 9.50
N ASP A 234 14.27 -7.50 9.93
CA ASP A 234 14.76 -8.04 11.20
C ASP A 234 14.43 -7.08 12.35
N HIS A 235 14.42 -5.77 12.08
CA HIS A 235 14.03 -4.76 13.08
C HIS A 235 12.57 -4.37 13.00
N TYR A 236 11.95 -4.41 11.81
CA TYR A 236 10.62 -3.86 11.61
C TYR A 236 9.60 -4.86 11.09
N HIS A 237 8.40 -4.80 11.68
CA HIS A 237 7.21 -5.45 11.19
C HIS A 237 6.28 -4.43 10.54
N VAL A 238 6.24 -4.41 9.21
CA VAL A 238 5.37 -3.53 8.42
C VAL A 238 4.11 -4.27 8.01
N VAL A 239 2.96 -3.68 8.33
CA VAL A 239 1.62 -4.20 8.04
C VAL A 239 0.80 -3.11 7.37
N SER A 240 0.06 -3.46 6.31
CA SER A 240 -0.98 -2.60 5.77
C SER A 240 -2.30 -3.35 5.59
N VAL A 241 -3.40 -2.60 5.58
CA VAL A 241 -4.76 -3.15 5.47
C VAL A 241 -5.45 -2.53 4.27
N PHE A 242 -6.00 -3.39 3.42
CA PHE A 242 -6.93 -3.03 2.35
C PHE A 242 -8.33 -3.44 2.76
N ALA A 243 -9.33 -2.61 2.46
CA ALA A 243 -10.72 -2.92 2.76
C ALA A 243 -11.66 -2.57 1.61
N TRP A 244 -12.77 -3.30 1.56
CA TRP A 244 -13.91 -3.03 0.68
C TRP A 244 -15.17 -3.62 1.29
N ASP A 245 -16.31 -3.15 0.82
CA ASP A 245 -17.62 -3.67 1.20
C ASP A 245 -18.57 -3.61 -0.02
N ARG A 246 -19.87 -3.84 0.19
CA ARG A 246 -20.86 -3.81 -0.90
C ARG A 246 -21.00 -2.45 -1.59
N TYR A 247 -20.57 -1.36 -0.95
CA TYR A 247 -20.67 0.01 -1.49
C TYR A 247 -19.44 0.34 -2.35
N GLY A 248 -18.28 -0.24 -2.04
CA GLY A 248 -17.12 -0.12 -2.91
C GLY A 248 -15.79 -0.48 -2.27
N TYR A 249 -14.71 -0.12 -2.97
CA TYR A 249 -13.34 -0.42 -2.58
C TYR A 249 -12.68 0.82 -1.98
N TYR A 250 -12.25 0.71 -0.72
CA TYR A 250 -11.63 1.82 0.01
C TYR A 250 -10.13 1.94 -0.26
N GLY A 251 -9.50 0.90 -0.80
CA GLY A 251 -8.05 0.85 -1.00
C GLY A 251 -7.29 0.62 0.30
N LEU A 252 -6.07 1.14 0.38
CA LEU A 252 -5.25 1.09 1.58
C LEU A 252 -5.87 1.99 2.67
N VAL A 253 -6.28 1.38 3.78
CA VAL A 253 -7.04 2.02 4.87
C VAL A 253 -6.36 1.94 6.22
N GLY A 254 -5.34 1.10 6.38
CA GLY A 254 -4.56 0.99 7.62
C GLY A 254 -3.09 0.74 7.32
N ALA A 255 -2.21 1.32 8.14
CA ALA A 255 -0.78 1.07 8.12
C ALA A 255 -0.21 1.06 9.54
N GLY A 256 0.68 0.11 9.80
CA GLY A 256 1.31 -0.12 11.09
C GLY A 256 2.76 -0.54 10.91
N ILE A 257 3.65 0.05 11.70
CA ILE A 257 5.09 -0.26 11.68
C ILE A 257 5.55 -0.46 13.12
N TYR A 258 5.86 -1.70 13.46
CA TYR A 258 6.34 -2.08 14.77
C TYR A 258 7.86 -2.31 14.74
N ASN A 259 8.56 -1.80 15.75
CA ASN A 259 9.99 -1.98 15.91
C ASN A 259 10.27 -3.05 16.99
N HIS A 260 10.86 -4.17 16.58
CA HIS A 260 11.19 -5.31 17.43
C HIS A 260 12.36 -5.04 18.39
N TYR A 261 13.24 -4.08 18.09
CA TYR A 261 14.40 -3.79 18.93
C TYR A 261 14.01 -3.11 20.23
N ASN A 262 13.11 -2.12 20.15
CA ASN A 262 12.62 -1.36 21.31
C ASN A 262 11.22 -1.79 21.77
N ASN A 263 10.56 -2.70 21.05
CA ASN A 263 9.19 -3.16 21.27
C ASN A 263 8.15 -2.02 21.22
N VAL A 264 8.28 -1.13 20.24
CA VAL A 264 7.41 0.06 20.08
C VAL A 264 6.68 0.06 18.75
N ILE A 265 5.41 0.47 18.76
CA ILE A 265 4.66 0.84 17.56
C ILE A 265 5.05 2.27 17.14
N GLU A 266 5.89 2.42 16.11
CA GLU A 266 6.35 3.74 15.65
C GLU A 266 5.26 4.46 14.84
N HIS A 267 4.57 3.70 14.00
CA HIS A 267 3.51 4.21 13.13
C HIS A 267 2.26 3.37 13.29
N LEU A 268 1.12 4.00 13.56
CA LEU A 268 -0.19 3.37 13.52
C LEU A 268 -1.22 4.38 13.04
N ALA A 269 -1.67 4.23 11.79
CA ALA A 269 -2.57 5.19 11.15
C ALA A 269 -3.65 4.51 10.31
N PHE A 270 -4.84 5.11 10.30
CA PHE A 270 -5.98 4.63 9.54
C PHE A 270 -6.68 5.75 8.76
N SER A 271 -7.34 5.36 7.67
CA SER A 271 -8.17 6.26 6.87
C SER A 271 -9.46 6.57 7.62
N CYS A 272 -9.90 7.83 7.64
CA CYS A 272 -11.19 8.19 8.24
C CYS A 272 -12.35 7.36 7.67
N ARG A 273 -12.28 6.99 6.38
CA ARG A 273 -13.32 6.24 5.65
C ARG A 273 -13.70 4.88 6.25
N ILE A 274 -12.87 4.31 7.13
CA ILE A 274 -13.17 3.04 7.81
C ILE A 274 -13.70 3.21 9.24
N MET A 275 -13.93 4.45 9.68
CA MET A 275 -14.40 4.72 11.02
C MET A 275 -15.67 3.93 11.31
N HIS A 276 -15.70 3.30 12.47
CA HIS A 276 -16.79 2.43 12.92
C HIS A 276 -16.95 1.11 12.14
N MET A 277 -15.92 0.62 11.45
CA MET A 277 -15.96 -0.68 10.74
C MET A 277 -15.22 -1.81 11.46
N GLY A 278 -14.52 -1.53 12.57
CA GLY A 278 -13.71 -2.52 13.30
C GLY A 278 -12.36 -2.86 12.66
N ILE A 279 -11.94 -2.10 11.64
CA ILE A 279 -10.67 -2.33 10.90
C ILE A 279 -9.46 -2.13 11.81
N GLU A 280 -9.55 -1.25 12.79
CA GLU A 280 -8.52 -1.01 13.79
C GLU A 280 -8.26 -2.29 14.61
N ALA A 281 -9.32 -2.92 15.13
CA ALA A 281 -9.21 -4.18 15.86
C ALA A 281 -8.71 -5.32 14.96
N PHE A 282 -9.17 -5.37 13.71
CA PHE A 282 -8.73 -6.35 12.71
C PHE A 282 -7.22 -6.27 12.46
N MET A 283 -6.66 -5.06 12.38
CA MET A 283 -5.23 -4.85 12.23
C MET A 283 -4.44 -5.24 13.48
N VAL A 284 -4.96 -4.92 14.68
CA VAL A 284 -4.32 -5.33 15.94
C VAL A 284 -4.26 -6.86 16.06
N ASP A 285 -5.33 -7.55 15.70
CA ASP A 285 -5.35 -9.02 15.69
C ASP A 285 -4.33 -9.61 14.70
N ALA A 286 -4.12 -8.95 13.56
CA ALA A 286 -3.08 -9.33 12.60
C ALA A 286 -1.65 -9.22 13.19
N PHE A 287 -1.37 -8.19 14.01
CA PHE A 287 -0.08 -8.11 14.73
C PHE A 287 0.10 -9.26 15.73
N ARG A 288 -0.98 -9.65 16.44
CA ARG A 288 -0.94 -10.77 17.40
C ARG A 288 -0.64 -12.11 16.74
N GLU A 289 -1.12 -12.33 15.52
CA GLU A 289 -0.77 -13.54 14.73
C GLU A 289 0.75 -13.68 14.53
N TYR A 290 1.47 -12.55 14.49
CA TYR A 290 2.92 -12.48 14.39
C TYR A 290 3.63 -12.29 15.74
N ARG A 291 2.93 -12.57 16.86
CA ARG A 291 3.44 -12.44 18.23
C ARG A 291 3.88 -11.01 18.59
N VAL A 292 3.28 -10.02 17.93
CA VAL A 292 3.46 -8.60 18.27
C VAL A 292 2.24 -8.16 19.08
N GLU A 293 2.49 -7.77 20.33
CA GLU A 293 1.46 -7.13 21.17
C GLU A 293 1.65 -5.62 21.13
N ILE A 294 0.60 -4.91 20.75
CA ILE A 294 0.58 -3.44 20.78
C ILE A 294 0.23 -3.01 22.19
N ASP A 295 1.16 -2.34 22.87
CA ASP A 295 0.91 -1.73 24.18
C ASP A 295 0.07 -0.45 24.00
N PRO A 296 -1.18 -0.40 24.51
CA PRO A 296 -2.02 0.78 24.41
C PRO A 296 -1.41 2.02 25.06
N ALA A 297 -0.50 1.88 26.03
CA ALA A 297 0.19 3.00 26.67
C ALA A 297 1.15 3.75 25.73
N GLN A 298 1.54 3.14 24.61
CA GLN A 298 2.38 3.76 23.59
C GLN A 298 1.59 4.65 22.62
N LEU A 299 0.26 4.59 22.66
CA LEU A 299 -0.60 5.34 21.74
C LEU A 299 -0.97 6.71 22.32
N CYS A 300 -1.01 7.73 21.47
CA CYS A 300 -1.44 9.08 21.84
C CYS A 300 -2.95 9.17 22.10
N LYS A 301 -3.73 8.15 21.71
CA LYS A 301 -5.17 8.08 21.90
C LYS A 301 -5.61 6.60 21.95
N PRO A 302 -6.70 6.26 22.66
CA PRO A 302 -7.15 4.88 22.77
C PRO A 302 -7.68 4.37 21.42
N LEU A 303 -7.41 3.11 21.11
CA LEU A 303 -8.10 2.40 20.02
C LEU A 303 -9.59 2.25 20.35
N PRO A 304 -10.48 2.28 19.34
CA PRO A 304 -11.90 2.05 19.56
C PRO A 304 -12.14 0.62 20.09
N SER A 305 -13.16 0.46 20.93
CA SER A 305 -13.55 -0.84 21.50
C SER A 305 -14.31 -1.74 20.52
N GLN A 306 -14.49 -1.29 19.27
CA GLN A 306 -15.29 -2.01 18.30
C GLN A 306 -14.54 -3.26 17.82
N PRO A 307 -15.16 -4.45 17.91
CA PRO A 307 -14.50 -5.69 17.54
C PRO A 307 -14.43 -5.87 16.01
N ALA A 308 -13.53 -6.75 15.57
CA ALA A 308 -13.36 -7.14 14.16
C ALA A 308 -14.37 -8.20 13.66
N THR A 309 -15.43 -8.47 14.42
CA THR A 309 -16.30 -9.66 14.23
C THR A 309 -17.06 -9.69 12.92
N MET A 310 -17.34 -8.54 12.31
CA MET A 310 -18.11 -8.42 11.06
C MET A 310 -17.22 -8.26 9.82
N ILE A 311 -15.92 -8.55 9.94
CA ILE A 311 -14.97 -8.43 8.84
C ILE A 311 -14.60 -9.82 8.33
N ALA A 312 -14.88 -10.09 7.06
CA ALA A 312 -14.42 -11.29 6.38
C ALA A 312 -12.97 -11.12 5.92
N THR A 313 -12.06 -11.96 6.41
CA THR A 313 -10.66 -11.98 5.98
C THR A 313 -10.53 -12.49 4.55
N ALA A 314 -10.01 -11.64 3.67
CA ALA A 314 -9.63 -11.98 2.31
C ALA A 314 -8.10 -12.01 2.22
N SER A 315 -7.52 -13.21 2.27
CA SER A 315 -6.06 -13.38 2.30
C SER A 315 -5.38 -12.76 1.08
N PHE A 316 -4.35 -11.93 1.30
CA PHE A 316 -3.50 -11.43 0.21
C PHE A 316 -2.69 -12.55 -0.48
N ALA A 317 -2.65 -13.74 0.12
CA ALA A 317 -2.06 -14.91 -0.51
C ALA A 317 -2.95 -15.52 -1.60
N ASP A 318 -4.26 -15.24 -1.57
CA ASP A 318 -5.19 -15.65 -2.61
C ASP A 318 -4.88 -14.91 -3.91
N ALA A 319 -4.76 -15.65 -5.01
CA ALA A 319 -4.32 -15.12 -6.30
C ALA A 319 -5.29 -14.07 -6.86
N ASP A 320 -6.59 -14.25 -6.68
CA ASP A 320 -7.61 -13.35 -7.20
C ASP A 320 -7.69 -12.07 -6.35
N ILE A 321 -7.59 -12.20 -5.03
CA ILE A 321 -7.54 -11.05 -4.12
C ILE A 321 -6.28 -10.21 -4.39
N ARG A 322 -5.11 -10.85 -4.48
CA ARG A 322 -3.85 -10.17 -4.79
C ARG A 322 -3.90 -9.45 -6.13
N ALA A 323 -4.39 -10.13 -7.17
CA ALA A 323 -4.52 -9.54 -8.50
C ALA A 323 -5.46 -8.31 -8.51
N LYS A 324 -6.59 -8.38 -7.80
CA LYS A 324 -7.54 -7.26 -7.67
C LYS A 324 -6.91 -6.05 -6.97
N ILE A 325 -6.19 -6.25 -5.88
CA ILE A 325 -5.54 -5.17 -5.12
C ILE A 325 -4.41 -4.55 -5.97
N LEU A 326 -3.51 -5.37 -6.53
CA LEU A 326 -2.39 -4.86 -7.32
C LEU A 326 -2.86 -4.13 -8.57
N ALA A 327 -3.90 -4.60 -9.27
CA ALA A 327 -4.44 -3.90 -10.43
C ALA A 327 -4.95 -2.48 -10.12
N ARG A 328 -5.36 -2.21 -8.87
CA ARG A 328 -5.87 -0.89 -8.45
C ARG A 328 -4.82 -0.01 -7.79
N GLU A 329 -3.88 -0.61 -7.06
CA GLU A 329 -2.97 0.10 -6.16
C GLU A 329 -1.52 0.12 -6.66
N SER A 330 -1.14 -0.83 -7.52
CA SER A 330 0.18 -0.89 -8.16
C SER A 330 0.07 -1.54 -9.56
N PRO A 331 -0.62 -0.87 -10.51
CA PRO A 331 -0.89 -1.45 -11.81
C PRO A 331 0.40 -1.66 -12.60
N ARG A 332 0.63 -2.89 -13.07
CA ARG A 332 1.76 -3.28 -13.92
C ARG A 332 1.33 -4.33 -14.93
N ASP A 333 2.08 -4.47 -16.01
CA ASP A 333 1.81 -5.49 -17.04
C ASP A 333 2.23 -6.87 -16.55
N TRP A 334 1.27 -7.61 -15.97
CA TRP A 334 1.51 -8.97 -15.51
C TRP A 334 1.82 -9.97 -16.64
N ALA A 335 1.49 -9.63 -17.89
CA ALA A 335 1.88 -10.43 -19.05
C ALA A 335 3.36 -10.22 -19.42
N ALA A 336 4.02 -9.17 -18.90
CA ALA A 336 5.44 -8.90 -19.09
C ALA A 336 6.34 -9.68 -18.11
N ILE A 337 5.78 -10.35 -17.10
CA ILE A 337 6.57 -11.13 -16.13
C ILE A 337 7.35 -12.24 -16.87
N ARG A 338 8.66 -12.27 -16.66
CA ARG A 338 9.58 -13.26 -17.23
C ARG A 338 10.48 -13.90 -16.18
N LEU A 339 10.64 -13.24 -15.03
CA LEU A 339 11.54 -13.65 -13.97
C LEU A 339 10.74 -13.88 -12.68
N ARG A 340 11.02 -14.97 -11.97
CA ARG A 340 10.49 -15.20 -10.61
C ARG A 340 11.65 -15.30 -9.61
N VAL A 341 11.60 -14.49 -8.56
CA VAL A 341 12.54 -14.54 -7.43
C VAL A 341 11.93 -15.38 -6.30
N MET A 342 12.68 -16.39 -5.87
CA MET A 342 12.37 -17.34 -4.80
C MET A 342 13.51 -17.32 -3.79
N ALA A 343 13.50 -16.30 -2.94
CA ALA A 343 14.52 -16.00 -1.95
C ALA A 343 13.91 -15.63 -0.58
N ASP A 344 12.70 -16.15 -0.31
CA ASP A 344 12.03 -16.01 0.98
C ASP A 344 11.85 -14.56 1.42
N CYS A 345 12.32 -14.19 2.60
CA CYS A 345 12.16 -12.85 3.15
C CYS A 345 12.97 -11.79 2.38
N GLN A 346 13.97 -12.21 1.59
CA GLN A 346 14.83 -11.32 0.80
C GLN A 346 14.29 -11.10 -0.62
N SER A 347 13.30 -11.89 -1.06
CA SER A 347 12.70 -11.82 -2.41
C SER A 347 12.26 -10.42 -2.82
N GLY A 348 11.57 -9.72 -1.91
CA GLY A 348 11.12 -8.36 -2.20
C GLY A 348 12.24 -7.33 -2.30
N ALA A 349 13.38 -7.54 -1.63
CA ALA A 349 14.51 -6.62 -1.70
C ALA A 349 15.24 -6.80 -3.03
N LEU A 350 15.44 -8.03 -3.48
CA LEU A 350 16.00 -8.33 -4.79
C LEU A 350 15.09 -7.78 -5.91
N TYR A 351 13.78 -7.96 -5.76
CA TYR A 351 12.77 -7.33 -6.62
C TYR A 351 12.88 -5.80 -6.63
N HIS A 352 12.98 -5.17 -5.45
CA HIS A 352 13.04 -3.71 -5.31
C HIS A 352 14.30 -3.11 -5.95
N TYR A 353 15.46 -3.74 -5.76
CA TYR A 353 16.73 -3.23 -6.26
C TYR A 353 17.02 -3.57 -7.73
N SER A 354 16.25 -4.50 -8.32
CA SER A 354 16.42 -4.90 -9.71
C SER A 354 16.01 -3.80 -10.69
N ARG A 355 16.79 -3.62 -11.75
CA ARG A 355 16.44 -2.76 -12.91
C ARG A 355 15.33 -3.36 -13.78
N PHE A 356 14.96 -4.63 -13.56
CA PHE A 356 13.90 -5.35 -14.27
C PHE A 356 12.65 -5.57 -13.40
N ARG A 357 12.40 -4.69 -12.41
CA ARG A 357 11.28 -4.77 -11.48
C ARG A 357 9.94 -5.11 -12.15
N ASP A 358 9.61 -4.48 -13.27
CA ASP A 358 8.34 -4.68 -13.99
C ASP A 358 8.19 -6.07 -14.63
N MET A 359 9.28 -6.84 -14.72
CA MET A 359 9.31 -8.20 -15.28
C MET A 359 9.43 -9.28 -14.19
N ILE A 360 9.48 -8.89 -12.92
CA ILE A 360 9.72 -9.78 -11.77
C ILE A 360 8.44 -10.01 -10.98
N ASP A 361 8.09 -11.28 -10.81
CA ASP A 361 7.27 -11.73 -9.68
C ASP A 361 8.18 -12.27 -8.58
N HIS A 362 7.74 -12.17 -7.34
CA HIS A 362 8.54 -12.56 -6.19
C HIS A 362 7.65 -13.26 -5.17
N ASP A 363 8.22 -14.23 -4.47
CA ASP A 363 7.51 -14.89 -3.39
C ASP A 363 7.64 -14.11 -2.07
N ASN A 364 6.67 -14.33 -1.18
CA ASN A 364 6.68 -13.84 0.19
C ASN A 364 5.76 -14.76 0.99
N ARG A 365 5.98 -14.92 2.30
CA ARG A 365 5.12 -15.76 3.15
C ARG A 365 3.67 -15.25 3.09
N PRO A 366 2.66 -16.12 2.89
CA PRO A 366 2.72 -17.60 2.84
C PRO A 366 2.85 -18.21 1.42
N ARG A 367 3.09 -17.41 0.37
CA ARG A 367 3.22 -17.85 -1.03
C ARG A 367 4.65 -18.30 -1.41
N LEU A 368 5.47 -18.64 -0.43
CA LEU A 368 6.86 -19.05 -0.64
C LEU A 368 6.92 -20.31 -1.48
N PHE A 369 7.85 -20.34 -2.44
CA PHE A 369 8.29 -21.61 -2.97
C PHE A 369 9.28 -22.23 -1.98
N THR A 370 9.05 -23.47 -1.59
CA THR A 370 9.99 -24.22 -0.76
C THR A 370 10.20 -25.61 -1.35
N LEU A 371 11.41 -26.13 -1.21
CA LEU A 371 11.83 -27.40 -1.77
C LEU A 371 10.96 -28.62 -1.33
N PRO A 372 10.37 -28.67 -0.11
CA PRO A 372 9.38 -29.68 0.26
C PRO A 372 8.21 -29.83 -0.74
N MET A 373 7.85 -28.78 -1.47
CA MET A 373 6.79 -28.84 -2.49
C MET A 373 7.11 -29.85 -3.60
N MET A 374 8.40 -30.11 -3.86
CA MET A 374 8.85 -31.13 -4.83
C MET A 374 8.57 -32.56 -4.34
N HIS A 375 8.46 -32.75 -3.02
CA HIS A 375 8.05 -34.02 -2.43
C HIS A 375 6.53 -34.18 -2.47
N THR A 376 5.79 -33.16 -2.03
CA THR A 376 4.32 -33.22 -1.88
C THR A 376 3.57 -33.09 -3.21
N GLY A 377 4.21 -32.53 -4.24
CA GLY A 377 3.61 -32.27 -5.55
C GLY A 377 2.91 -30.91 -5.66
N GLU A 378 2.86 -30.12 -4.59
CA GLU A 378 2.26 -28.78 -4.56
C GLU A 378 2.89 -27.82 -5.58
N PHE A 379 4.15 -28.06 -5.99
CA PHE A 379 4.82 -27.24 -7.00
C PHE A 379 4.07 -27.19 -8.33
N THR A 380 3.24 -28.20 -8.65
CA THR A 380 2.47 -28.25 -9.89
C THR A 380 1.37 -27.18 -9.98
N ALA A 381 0.94 -26.62 -8.84
CA ALA A 381 0.00 -25.50 -8.78
C ALA A 381 0.69 -24.13 -8.94
N GLN A 382 2.03 -24.10 -8.93
CA GLN A 382 2.82 -22.89 -9.05
C GLN A 382 2.99 -22.48 -10.52
N LYS A 383 3.22 -21.19 -10.74
CA LYS A 383 3.63 -20.66 -12.05
C LYS A 383 5.13 -20.40 -12.06
N PHE A 384 5.82 -20.95 -13.04
CA PHE A 384 7.25 -20.75 -13.26
C PHE A 384 7.44 -20.05 -14.62
N PRO A 385 7.88 -18.78 -14.64
CA PRO A 385 8.21 -18.12 -15.89
C PRO A 385 9.55 -18.66 -16.43
N PRO A 386 9.99 -18.25 -17.64
CA PRO A 386 11.19 -18.81 -18.26
C PRO A 386 12.48 -18.63 -17.43
N TYR A 387 12.55 -17.62 -16.57
CA TYR A 387 13.72 -17.34 -15.73
C TYR A 387 13.36 -17.43 -14.25
N LEU A 388 14.20 -18.10 -13.49
CA LEU A 388 14.02 -18.36 -12.07
C LEU A 388 15.28 -17.92 -11.32
N VAL A 389 15.10 -17.31 -10.17
CA VAL A 389 16.18 -17.03 -9.20
C VAL A 389 15.80 -17.73 -7.92
N TYR A 390 16.67 -18.61 -7.44
CA TYR A 390 16.41 -19.42 -6.26
C TYR A 390 17.57 -19.30 -5.28
N ALA A 391 17.29 -18.77 -4.09
CA ALA A 391 18.24 -18.72 -2.99
C ALA A 391 18.16 -20.02 -2.19
N ALA A 392 19.20 -20.86 -2.30
CA ALA A 392 19.20 -22.21 -1.74
C ALA A 392 19.03 -22.25 -0.21
N ALA A 393 19.50 -21.19 0.47
CA ALA A 393 19.49 -21.05 1.91
C ALA A 393 18.09 -21.19 2.53
N THR A 394 17.04 -20.81 1.79
CA THR A 394 15.63 -20.88 2.21
C THR A 394 15.25 -22.27 2.73
N ASP A 395 15.82 -23.33 2.17
CA ASP A 395 15.44 -24.71 2.49
C ASP A 395 16.46 -25.43 3.39
N TYR A 396 17.46 -24.72 3.95
CA TYR A 396 18.48 -25.33 4.81
C TYR A 396 18.02 -25.46 6.27
N ALA A 397 16.93 -24.77 6.64
CA ALA A 397 16.41 -24.74 8.00
C ALA A 397 15.28 -25.77 8.22
N VAL A 398 15.35 -26.51 9.34
CA VAL A 398 14.39 -27.59 9.67
C VAL A 398 12.93 -27.13 9.68
N TRP A 399 12.66 -25.95 10.23
CA TRP A 399 11.30 -25.44 10.39
C TRP A 399 10.58 -25.16 9.05
N ARG A 400 11.35 -24.93 7.98
CA ARG A 400 10.83 -24.74 6.61
C ARG A 400 10.24 -26.02 6.02
N TRP A 401 10.71 -27.16 6.51
CA TRP A 401 10.22 -28.48 6.16
C TRP A 401 9.05 -28.89 7.05
N GLY A 402 9.07 -28.51 8.34
CA GLY A 402 8.12 -28.95 9.36
C GLY A 402 6.64 -28.66 9.08
N GLU A 403 6.30 -27.62 8.33
CA GLU A 403 4.91 -27.31 7.93
C GLU A 403 4.32 -28.38 6.98
N ARG A 404 5.16 -29.08 6.21
CA ARG A 404 4.74 -30.09 5.22
C ARG A 404 5.18 -31.50 5.59
N ILE A 405 6.37 -31.62 6.19
CA ILE A 405 7.05 -32.86 6.51
C ILE A 405 7.54 -32.73 7.95
N PRO A 406 6.75 -33.17 8.94
CA PRO A 406 7.13 -33.12 10.34
C PRO A 406 8.34 -34.01 10.64
N GLY A 407 9.31 -33.51 11.42
CA GLY A 407 10.46 -34.29 11.87
C GLY A 407 11.79 -33.57 11.71
N ALA A 408 12.89 -34.29 11.95
CA ALA A 408 14.23 -33.79 11.68
C ALA A 408 14.49 -33.70 10.17
N LEU A 409 15.36 -32.77 9.75
CA LEU A 409 15.72 -32.63 8.35
C LEU A 409 16.52 -33.84 7.87
N ASP A 410 15.92 -34.62 6.97
CA ASP A 410 16.52 -35.77 6.31
C ASP A 410 17.28 -35.33 5.06
N ILE A 411 18.62 -35.47 5.10
CA ILE A 411 19.52 -35.04 4.04
C ILE A 411 19.21 -35.72 2.70
N ASP A 412 18.82 -37.00 2.71
CA ASP A 412 18.55 -37.74 1.47
C ASP A 412 17.23 -37.30 0.84
N LEU A 413 16.24 -36.96 1.67
CA LEU A 413 15.00 -36.35 1.20
C LEU A 413 15.25 -34.96 0.61
N VAL A 414 16.08 -34.14 1.25
CA VAL A 414 16.47 -32.83 0.69
C VAL A 414 17.12 -33.01 -0.68
N ARG A 415 18.11 -33.90 -0.79
CA ARG A 415 18.80 -34.20 -2.06
C ARG A 415 17.85 -34.71 -3.14
N LEU A 416 16.88 -35.57 -2.78
CA LEU A 416 15.84 -36.02 -3.71
C LEU A 416 15.02 -34.85 -4.23
N CYS A 417 14.63 -33.91 -3.36
CA CYS A 417 13.86 -32.74 -3.76
C CYS A 417 14.69 -31.78 -4.63
N MET A 418 15.98 -31.61 -4.35
CA MET A 418 16.92 -30.85 -5.21
C MET A 418 17.02 -31.47 -6.60
N ALA A 419 17.14 -32.80 -6.69
CA ALA A 419 17.18 -33.52 -7.95
C ALA A 419 15.89 -33.33 -8.77
N ARG A 420 14.72 -33.47 -8.12
CA ARG A 420 13.41 -33.19 -8.73
C ARG A 420 13.28 -31.75 -9.18
N PHE A 421 13.83 -30.79 -8.43
CA PHE A 421 13.83 -29.38 -8.83
C PHE A 421 14.65 -29.18 -10.11
N GLY A 422 15.85 -29.76 -10.17
CA GLY A 422 16.67 -29.77 -11.38
C GLY A 422 15.94 -30.36 -12.59
N GLU A 423 15.25 -31.49 -12.42
CA GLU A 423 14.43 -32.11 -13.46
C GLU A 423 13.28 -31.20 -13.92
N MET A 424 12.58 -30.55 -13.00
CA MET A 424 11.48 -29.63 -13.30
C MET A 424 11.97 -28.39 -14.07
N VAL A 425 13.10 -27.79 -13.66
CA VAL A 425 13.72 -26.67 -14.37
C VAL A 425 14.10 -27.08 -15.79
N ALA A 426 14.78 -28.21 -15.95
CA ALA A 426 15.24 -28.69 -17.25
C ALA A 426 14.07 -29.08 -18.18
N ALA A 427 13.11 -29.87 -17.69
CA ALA A 427 11.96 -30.32 -18.46
C ALA A 427 11.03 -29.16 -18.87
N GLY A 428 10.91 -28.13 -18.02
CA GLY A 428 10.15 -26.91 -18.33
C GLY A 428 10.89 -25.91 -19.23
N GLY A 429 12.17 -26.16 -19.57
CA GLY A 429 12.97 -25.25 -20.39
C GLY A 429 13.36 -23.96 -19.68
N HIS A 430 13.28 -23.94 -18.34
CA HIS A 430 13.60 -22.75 -17.54
C HIS A 430 15.11 -22.53 -17.45
N LYS A 431 15.51 -21.28 -17.21
CA LYS A 431 16.87 -20.90 -16.81
C LYS A 431 16.83 -20.48 -15.34
N CYS A 432 17.67 -21.07 -14.52
CA CYS A 432 17.69 -20.85 -13.08
C CYS A 432 19.03 -20.31 -12.61
N LEU A 433 19.01 -19.16 -11.95
CA LEU A 433 20.12 -18.66 -11.15
C LEU A 433 20.01 -19.23 -9.74
N LEU A 434 20.95 -20.10 -9.36
CA LEU A 434 21.10 -20.58 -8.00
C LEU A 434 22.01 -19.64 -7.23
N ILE A 435 21.51 -19.11 -6.11
CA ILE A 435 22.30 -18.30 -5.18
C ILE A 435 22.63 -19.19 -3.99
N LEU A 436 23.91 -19.52 -3.82
CA LEU A 436 24.40 -20.33 -2.71
C LEU A 436 24.87 -19.43 -1.57
N PRO A 437 24.39 -19.63 -0.32
CA PRO A 437 24.80 -18.83 0.82
C PRO A 437 26.26 -19.11 1.19
N PRO A 438 26.90 -18.18 1.94
CA PRO A 438 28.18 -18.47 2.59
C PRO A 438 28.10 -19.73 3.46
N GLN A 439 29.17 -20.51 3.42
CA GLN A 439 29.36 -21.80 4.11
C GLN A 439 30.61 -21.81 5.02
N SER A 440 31.46 -20.79 4.96
CA SER A 440 32.53 -20.57 5.94
C SER A 440 32.19 -19.51 6.98
N GLY A 441 32.88 -19.53 8.12
CA GLY A 441 32.67 -18.59 9.20
C GLY A 441 32.52 -19.28 10.56
N TYR A 442 32.22 -18.48 11.59
CA TYR A 442 32.04 -18.98 12.95
C TYR A 442 30.62 -19.55 13.14
N ALA A 443 30.49 -20.58 13.97
CA ALA A 443 29.26 -21.38 14.09
C ALA A 443 28.01 -20.53 14.38
N THR A 444 28.12 -19.45 15.17
CA THR A 444 26.95 -18.62 15.51
C THR A 444 26.35 -17.86 14.32
N LEU A 445 27.05 -17.70 13.19
CA LEU A 445 26.47 -17.20 11.94
C LEU A 445 25.36 -18.10 11.39
N TYR A 446 25.33 -19.35 11.82
CA TYR A 446 24.39 -20.37 11.35
C TYR A 446 23.23 -20.58 12.35
N ASN A 447 23.09 -19.69 13.34
CA ASN A 447 21.92 -19.56 14.22
C ASN A 447 20.74 -18.89 13.48
N VAL A 448 20.29 -19.53 12.40
CA VAL A 448 19.26 -18.98 11.49
C VAL A 448 17.84 -19.05 12.07
N HIS A 449 17.65 -19.71 13.21
CA HIS A 449 16.39 -19.77 13.96
C HIS A 449 16.67 -20.12 15.43
N ARG A 450 15.76 -19.73 16.35
CA ARG A 450 15.95 -19.94 17.82
C ARG A 450 16.17 -21.40 18.23
N ASP A 451 15.66 -22.33 17.42
CA ASP A 451 15.69 -23.78 17.68
C ASP A 451 16.76 -24.51 16.85
N CYS A 452 17.63 -23.79 16.13
CA CYS A 452 18.70 -24.39 15.34
C CYS A 452 19.94 -24.66 16.19
N ASP A 453 20.54 -25.84 15.99
CA ASP A 453 21.91 -26.12 16.44
C ASP A 453 22.90 -25.52 15.43
N ALA A 454 23.70 -24.56 15.89
CA ALA A 454 24.60 -23.76 15.05
C ALA A 454 25.63 -24.62 14.28
N VAL A 455 26.20 -25.62 14.95
CA VAL A 455 27.25 -26.47 14.38
C VAL A 455 26.66 -27.40 13.33
N ARG A 456 25.53 -28.02 13.64
CA ARG A 456 24.80 -28.85 12.67
C ARG A 456 24.33 -28.00 11.49
N SER A 457 23.81 -26.81 11.73
CA SER A 457 23.38 -25.88 10.68
C SER A 457 24.54 -25.56 9.74
N GLN A 458 25.72 -25.20 10.27
CA GLN A 458 26.93 -24.98 9.47
C GLN A 458 27.31 -26.21 8.63
N GLN A 459 27.30 -27.41 9.21
CA GLN A 459 27.61 -28.66 8.47
C GLN A 459 26.62 -28.89 7.32
N LEU A 460 25.33 -28.63 7.55
CA LEU A 460 24.31 -28.76 6.53
C LEU A 460 24.51 -27.77 5.37
N HIS A 461 25.01 -26.56 5.62
CA HIS A 461 25.32 -25.60 4.55
C HIS A 461 26.35 -26.15 3.57
N VAL A 462 27.44 -26.74 4.08
CA VAL A 462 28.47 -27.37 3.25
C VAL A 462 27.88 -28.51 2.43
N ILE A 463 27.13 -29.41 3.08
CA ILE A 463 26.52 -30.59 2.45
C ILE A 463 25.52 -30.19 1.35
N PHE A 464 24.69 -29.19 1.61
CA PHE A 464 23.63 -28.78 0.68
C PHE A 464 24.15 -27.88 -0.44
N ASN A 465 25.13 -27.02 -0.18
CA ASN A 465 25.80 -26.27 -1.25
C ASN A 465 26.49 -27.22 -2.24
N GLU A 466 27.17 -28.26 -1.74
CA GLU A 466 27.76 -29.30 -2.60
C GLU A 466 26.69 -30.03 -3.43
N ALA A 467 25.56 -30.39 -2.81
CA ALA A 467 24.45 -31.03 -3.50
C ALA A 467 23.84 -30.13 -4.62
N TRP A 468 23.68 -28.83 -4.36
CA TRP A 468 23.22 -27.89 -5.39
C TRP A 468 24.22 -27.71 -6.53
N ARG A 469 25.53 -27.66 -6.23
CA ARG A 469 26.58 -27.65 -7.26
C ARG A 469 26.47 -28.88 -8.15
N ALA A 470 26.22 -30.06 -7.58
CA ALA A 470 26.01 -31.28 -8.35
C ALA A 470 24.76 -31.22 -9.25
N VAL A 471 23.66 -30.61 -8.79
CA VAL A 471 22.47 -30.36 -9.63
C VAL A 471 22.80 -29.41 -10.78
N ALA A 472 23.49 -28.31 -10.52
CA ALA A 472 23.89 -27.36 -11.56
C ALA A 472 24.81 -28.01 -12.61
N GLN A 473 25.78 -28.82 -12.17
CA GLN A 473 26.67 -29.57 -13.07
C GLN A 473 25.94 -30.61 -13.91
N ARG A 474 24.86 -31.21 -13.40
CA ARG A 474 24.03 -32.17 -14.13
C ARG A 474 23.20 -31.49 -15.23
N TYR A 475 22.85 -30.22 -15.05
CA TYR A 475 22.01 -29.45 -15.97
C TYR A 475 22.68 -28.11 -16.36
N PRO A 476 23.88 -28.13 -16.98
CA PRO A 476 24.71 -26.94 -17.14
C PRO A 476 24.09 -25.88 -18.07
N ASP A 477 23.24 -26.29 -19.00
CA ASP A 477 22.52 -25.35 -19.87
C ASP A 477 21.40 -24.61 -19.15
N HIS A 478 20.89 -25.14 -18.04
CA HIS A 478 19.74 -24.60 -17.32
C HIS A 478 20.12 -23.83 -16.06
N PHE A 479 21.30 -24.06 -15.51
CA PHE A 479 21.69 -23.52 -14.22
C PHE A 479 22.93 -22.63 -14.31
N SER A 480 22.86 -21.48 -13.67
CA SER A 480 24.01 -20.65 -13.33
C SER A 480 24.10 -20.53 -11.81
N VAL A 481 25.31 -20.43 -11.26
CA VAL A 481 25.53 -20.41 -9.82
C VAL A 481 26.24 -19.12 -9.43
N ILE A 482 25.73 -18.45 -8.40
CA ILE A 482 26.43 -17.40 -7.66
C ILE A 482 26.82 -17.96 -6.30
N GLU A 483 28.10 -17.92 -5.99
CA GLU A 483 28.66 -18.28 -4.69
C GLU A 483 28.77 -17.00 -3.84
N LEU A 484 27.83 -16.77 -2.92
CA LEU A 484 27.88 -15.55 -2.10
C LEU A 484 29.10 -15.51 -1.16
N GLU A 485 29.72 -16.66 -0.90
CA GLU A 485 31.02 -16.78 -0.22
C GLU A 485 32.11 -15.93 -0.90
N ASP A 486 32.11 -15.90 -2.24
CA ASP A 486 33.14 -15.21 -3.03
C ASP A 486 32.83 -13.71 -3.21
N GLU A 487 31.57 -13.33 -2.99
CA GLU A 487 31.03 -12.00 -3.31
C GLU A 487 30.76 -11.15 -2.08
N LEU A 488 30.53 -11.77 -0.92
CA LEU A 488 30.16 -11.09 0.32
C LEU A 488 31.24 -11.25 1.39
N SER A 489 31.42 -10.20 2.18
CA SER A 489 32.21 -10.22 3.41
C SER A 489 31.32 -10.47 4.63
N LEU A 490 31.92 -10.79 5.78
CA LEU A 490 31.17 -10.93 7.04
C LEU A 490 30.39 -9.66 7.43
N GLY A 491 30.87 -8.48 7.03
CA GLY A 491 30.18 -7.21 7.28
C GLY A 491 28.97 -6.97 6.37
N ASP A 492 28.79 -7.79 5.32
CA ASP A 492 27.64 -7.74 4.43
C ASP A 492 26.45 -8.59 4.94
N LEU A 493 26.68 -9.37 6.00
CA LEU A 493 25.65 -10.17 6.67
C LEU A 493 24.95 -9.32 7.74
N HIS A 494 23.65 -9.52 7.94
CA HIS A 494 22.89 -8.84 8.97
C HIS A 494 23.01 -9.55 10.33
N ALA A 495 22.18 -10.56 10.59
CA ALA A 495 22.21 -11.35 11.82
C ALA A 495 22.84 -12.74 11.65
N HIS A 496 22.75 -13.32 10.45
CA HIS A 496 23.17 -14.69 10.15
C HIS A 496 23.42 -14.87 8.65
N ALA A 497 23.90 -16.05 8.25
CA ALA A 497 24.31 -16.38 6.87
C ALA A 497 23.18 -16.31 5.79
N HIS A 498 21.94 -16.01 6.19
CA HIS A 498 20.76 -15.96 5.30
C HIS A 498 20.17 -14.56 5.13
N HIS A 499 20.56 -13.59 5.96
CA HIS A 499 20.06 -12.20 5.87
C HIS A 499 21.23 -11.27 5.57
N TYR A 500 21.04 -10.40 4.60
CA TYR A 500 22.08 -9.52 4.09
C TYR A 500 21.69 -8.06 4.30
N ILE A 501 22.67 -7.20 4.52
CA ILE A 501 22.41 -5.76 4.67
C ILE A 501 21.92 -5.17 3.32
N PRO A 502 21.24 -4.01 3.33
CA PRO A 502 20.68 -3.41 2.11
C PRO A 502 21.70 -3.22 0.96
N SER A 503 22.94 -2.83 1.26
CA SER A 503 23.98 -2.68 0.23
C SER A 503 24.38 -4.00 -0.42
N ALA A 504 24.40 -5.09 0.35
CA ALA A 504 24.67 -6.43 -0.15
C ALA A 504 23.51 -6.94 -1.01
N LEU A 505 22.26 -6.75 -0.58
CA LEU A 505 21.07 -7.07 -1.37
C LEU A 505 21.04 -6.34 -2.71
N LYS A 506 21.43 -5.07 -2.73
CA LYS A 506 21.56 -4.29 -3.96
C LYS A 506 22.62 -4.88 -4.90
N ARG A 507 23.76 -5.34 -4.36
CA ARG A 507 24.79 -6.02 -5.15
C ARG A 507 24.29 -7.34 -5.72
N ILE A 508 23.62 -8.17 -4.91
CA ILE A 508 23.04 -9.45 -5.34
C ILE A 508 21.99 -9.23 -6.44
N ALA A 509 21.12 -8.22 -6.30
CA ALA A 509 20.16 -7.85 -7.33
C ALA A 509 20.85 -7.43 -8.64
N GLY A 510 21.96 -6.68 -8.56
CA GLY A 510 22.77 -6.33 -9.73
C GLY A 510 23.34 -7.56 -10.45
N MET A 511 23.86 -8.54 -9.70
CA MET A 511 24.35 -9.80 -10.28
C MET A 511 23.23 -10.61 -10.95
N MET A 512 22.04 -10.65 -10.32
CA MET A 512 20.84 -11.25 -10.90
C MET A 512 20.45 -10.57 -12.21
N ASP A 513 20.49 -9.23 -12.25
CA ASP A 513 20.16 -8.45 -13.44
C ASP A 513 21.16 -8.69 -14.58
N ASP A 514 22.45 -8.75 -14.26
CA ASP A 514 23.50 -9.03 -15.25
C ASP A 514 23.38 -10.46 -15.80
N TRP A 515 23.09 -11.44 -14.94
CA TRP A 515 22.80 -12.81 -15.35
C TRP A 515 21.60 -12.88 -16.28
N TYR A 516 20.48 -12.22 -15.93
CA TYR A 516 19.28 -12.22 -16.75
C TYR A 516 19.53 -11.65 -18.14
N GLU A 517 20.22 -10.50 -18.22
CA GLU A 517 20.55 -9.85 -19.49
C GLU A 517 21.47 -10.72 -20.36
N LEU A 518 22.52 -11.31 -19.79
CA LEU A 518 23.43 -12.20 -20.51
C LEU A 518 22.70 -13.44 -21.04
N THR A 519 21.83 -14.04 -20.23
CA THR A 519 21.08 -15.24 -20.61
C THR A 519 20.09 -14.95 -21.74
N GLN A 520 19.46 -13.77 -21.75
CA GLN A 520 18.61 -13.34 -22.87
C GLN A 520 19.39 -13.18 -24.18
N ARG A 521 20.58 -12.59 -24.14
CA ARG A 521 21.44 -12.42 -25.33
C ARG A 521 21.90 -13.76 -25.91
N GLN A 522 22.13 -14.76 -25.08
CA GLN A 522 22.50 -16.11 -25.54
C GLN A 522 21.33 -16.85 -26.23
N ILE A 523 20.08 -16.51 -25.90
CA ILE A 523 18.87 -17.08 -26.53
C ILE A 523 18.51 -16.39 -27.86
N LEU A 524 19.02 -15.18 -28.10
CA LEU A 524 18.87 -14.43 -29.36
C LEU A 524 20.19 -14.53 -30.15
N PRO A 525 20.46 -15.60 -30.93
CA PRO A 525 21.70 -15.66 -31.69
C PRO A 525 21.65 -14.58 -32.78
N ASN A 526 22.66 -13.72 -32.82
CA ASN A 526 23.03 -12.86 -33.96
C ASN A 526 21.86 -12.49 -34.91
N ARG A 527 21.05 -11.50 -34.53
CA ARG A 527 20.50 -10.64 -35.60
C ARG A 527 21.69 -9.87 -36.15
N GLN A 528 22.25 -10.35 -37.25
CA GLN A 528 23.14 -9.53 -38.08
C GLN A 528 22.46 -8.17 -38.29
N PRO A 529 23.20 -7.04 -38.22
CA PRO A 529 22.63 -5.77 -38.66
C PRO A 529 22.23 -5.95 -40.12
N SER A 530 20.95 -5.73 -40.44
CA SER A 530 20.51 -5.58 -41.81
C SER A 530 21.20 -4.34 -42.38
N LEU A 531 22.26 -4.55 -43.15
CA LEU A 531 22.71 -3.56 -44.13
C LEU A 531 21.59 -3.45 -45.16
N GLY A 532 20.85 -2.35 -45.11
CA GLY A 532 19.78 -1.98 -46.02
C GLY A 532 19.32 -0.56 -45.73
#